data_AF-A0A1C6EW23-F1
#
_entry.id   AF-A0A1C6EW23-F1
#
_cell.length_a   1.000
_cell.length_b   1.000
_cell.length_c   1.000
_cell.angle_alpha   90.00
_cell.angle_beta   90.00
_cell.angle_gamma   90.00
#
_symmetry.space_group_name_H-M   'P 1'
#
loop_
_entity.id
_entity.type
_entity.pdbx_description
1 polymer ?
#
loop_
_entity_poly.entity_id
_entity_poly.type
_entity_poly.pdbx_seq_one_letter_code
_entity_poly.pdbx_strand_id
1 'polypeptide(L)'
;MKNTLRKTLSLFLAFTLLCSLGLTAAASEAMGEDLTSEGTLLNQKTQLSTNVFWSTAYSDLRTENVVTYEPNADVTPIVTFGDSLTTRTTVTSAARALESQGYRVVAGINGDFFNTSNGLPIGILVSEGEVLSSDGGYYAMGFREDGSAVIGKPGLSISANLGYQGSDSSGYFTDIIRTVAGINKARVSTGGIYLYTYDFNNRHTTGNTEAGVDVL
;
A
#
# COMPACT_ATOMS: atom_id res chain seq x y z
N MET A 1 -49.12 -35.85 6.88
CA MET A 1 -48.44 -35.24 5.72
C MET A 1 -47.68 -33.94 6.04
N LYS A 2 -48.28 -32.94 6.72
CA LYS A 2 -47.56 -31.69 7.07
C LYS A 2 -46.35 -31.89 8.01
N ASN A 3 -46.46 -32.75 9.02
CA ASN A 3 -45.35 -33.01 9.95
C ASN A 3 -44.22 -33.86 9.36
N THR A 4 -44.54 -34.78 8.45
CA THR A 4 -43.53 -35.61 7.76
C THR A 4 -42.73 -34.75 6.78
N LEU A 5 -43.39 -33.86 6.04
CA LEU A 5 -42.75 -32.92 5.11
C LEU A 5 -41.82 -31.93 5.82
N ARG A 6 -42.22 -31.40 6.98
CA ARG A 6 -41.36 -30.50 7.78
C ARG A 6 -40.11 -31.21 8.28
N LYS A 7 -40.25 -32.44 8.79
CA LYS A 7 -39.12 -33.22 9.28
C LYS A 7 -38.13 -33.59 8.17
N THR A 8 -38.62 -33.99 6.99
CA THR A 8 -37.74 -34.25 5.84
C THR A 8 -37.03 -33.00 5.36
N LEU A 9 -37.71 -31.85 5.31
CA LEU A 9 -37.09 -30.59 4.91
C LEU A 9 -36.01 -30.14 5.92
N SER A 10 -36.26 -30.30 7.22
CA SER A 10 -35.28 -30.00 8.27
C SER A 10 -34.06 -30.92 8.23
N LEU A 11 -34.25 -32.22 7.96
CA LEU A 11 -33.13 -33.16 7.77
C LEU A 11 -32.30 -32.80 6.53
N PHE A 12 -32.97 -32.43 5.44
CA PHE A 12 -32.27 -32.02 4.22
C PHE A 12 -31.44 -30.75 4.44
N LEU A 13 -32.02 -29.77 5.16
CA LEU A 13 -31.32 -28.54 5.52
C LEU A 13 -30.11 -28.79 6.46
N ALA A 14 -30.29 -29.65 7.46
CA ALA A 14 -29.20 -30.04 8.36
C ALA A 14 -28.08 -30.78 7.60
N PHE A 15 -28.43 -31.64 6.65
CA PHE A 15 -27.47 -32.34 5.81
C PHE A 15 -26.74 -31.39 4.87
N THR A 16 -27.42 -30.41 4.25
CA THR A 16 -26.74 -29.40 3.42
C THR A 16 -25.82 -28.50 4.24
N LEU A 17 -26.20 -28.16 5.48
CA LEU A 17 -25.32 -27.43 6.40
C LEU A 17 -24.08 -28.26 6.78
N LEU A 18 -24.26 -29.55 7.06
CA LEU A 18 -23.13 -30.46 7.34
C LEU A 18 -22.21 -30.62 6.11
N CYS A 19 -22.76 -30.71 4.90
CA CYS A 19 -21.97 -30.74 3.67
C CYS A 19 -21.26 -29.41 3.40
N SER A 20 -21.84 -28.27 3.81
CA SER A 20 -21.20 -26.96 3.65
C SER A 20 -20.03 -26.73 4.61
N LEU A 21 -20.02 -27.41 5.76
CA LEU A 21 -18.92 -27.34 6.74
C LEU A 21 -17.65 -28.07 6.27
N GLY A 22 -17.75 -28.93 5.25
CA GLY A 22 -16.61 -29.65 4.65
C GLY A 22 -16.00 -28.95 3.44
N LEU A 23 -16.58 -27.84 2.99
CA LEU A 23 -15.96 -26.98 1.99
C LEU A 23 -15.00 -26.03 2.72
N THR A 24 -13.83 -26.56 3.13
CA THR A 24 -12.67 -25.71 3.28
C THR A 24 -12.56 -24.89 2.00
N ALA A 25 -12.62 -23.56 2.12
CA ALA A 25 -12.27 -22.69 1.01
C ALA A 25 -10.96 -23.22 0.44
N ALA A 26 -11.00 -23.78 -0.76
CA ALA A 26 -9.81 -24.32 -1.40
C ALA A 26 -8.86 -23.14 -1.59
N ALA A 27 -7.94 -22.97 -0.63
CA ALA A 27 -6.72 -22.24 -0.87
C ALA A 27 -6.13 -22.91 -2.12
N SER A 28 -5.96 -22.10 -3.16
CA SER A 28 -5.58 -22.50 -4.51
C SER A 28 -4.76 -23.79 -4.58
N GLU A 29 -5.16 -24.74 -5.44
CA GLU A 29 -4.34 -25.89 -5.89
C GLU A 29 -2.93 -25.48 -6.36
N ALA A 30 -2.66 -24.18 -6.54
CA ALA A 30 -1.35 -23.64 -6.89
C ALA A 30 -0.32 -23.64 -5.75
N MET A 31 -0.71 -23.81 -4.48
CA MET A 31 0.21 -23.57 -3.35
C MET A 31 0.83 -24.83 -2.74
N GLY A 32 0.31 -26.02 -3.03
CA GLY A 32 0.88 -27.29 -2.57
C GLY A 32 0.32 -27.75 -1.21
N GLU A 33 1.07 -28.61 -0.50
CA GLU A 33 0.59 -29.28 0.72
C GLU A 33 1.13 -28.58 1.98
N ASP A 34 0.22 -28.06 2.82
CA ASP A 34 0.58 -27.50 4.13
C ASP A 34 1.15 -28.58 5.05
N LEU A 35 2.33 -28.32 5.62
CA LEU A 35 3.01 -29.24 6.54
C LEU A 35 2.80 -28.82 8.00
N THR A 36 3.01 -27.53 8.30
CA THR A 36 2.76 -26.94 9.62
C THR A 36 2.14 -25.56 9.49
N SER A 37 1.25 -25.20 10.41
CA SER A 37 0.68 -23.86 10.53
C SER A 37 0.55 -23.52 12.00
N GLU A 38 1.14 -22.39 12.40
CA GLU A 38 1.00 -21.82 13.74
C GLU A 38 0.46 -20.39 13.63
N GLY A 39 -0.52 -20.05 14.48
CA GLY A 39 -1.10 -18.71 14.56
C GLY A 39 -0.92 -18.11 15.95
N THR A 40 -0.41 -16.89 16.01
CA THR A 40 -0.24 -16.11 17.25
C THR A 40 -1.06 -14.83 17.16
N LEU A 41 -2.00 -14.65 18.10
CA LEU A 41 -2.72 -13.38 18.23
C LEU A 41 -1.76 -12.30 18.73
N LEU A 42 -1.57 -11.24 17.94
CA LEU A 42 -0.69 -10.12 18.26
C LEU A 42 -1.43 -9.04 19.06
N ASN A 43 -2.66 -8.76 18.64
CA ASN A 43 -3.61 -7.83 19.27
C ASN A 43 -5.02 -8.15 18.72
N GLN A 44 -6.07 -7.53 19.26
CA GLN A 44 -7.46 -7.70 18.81
C GLN A 44 -7.57 -7.81 17.29
N LYS A 45 -8.13 -8.94 16.84
CA LYS A 45 -8.36 -9.26 15.42
C LYS A 45 -7.14 -9.08 14.51
N THR A 46 -5.94 -9.17 15.08
CA THR A 46 -4.66 -9.05 14.38
C THR A 46 -3.78 -10.24 14.75
N GLN A 47 -3.46 -11.09 13.77
CA GLN A 47 -2.77 -12.35 13.97
C GLN A 47 -1.54 -12.42 13.06
N LEU A 48 -0.46 -13.01 13.57
CA LEU A 48 0.66 -13.50 12.77
C LEU A 48 0.51 -15.01 12.63
N SER A 49 0.51 -15.52 11.41
CA SER A 49 0.64 -16.95 11.15
C SER A 49 1.92 -17.26 10.40
N THR A 50 2.60 -18.33 10.82
CA THR A 50 3.75 -18.89 10.13
C THR A 50 3.37 -20.27 9.61
N ASN A 51 3.40 -20.41 8.29
CA ASN A 51 3.03 -21.64 7.60
C ASN A 51 4.26 -22.20 6.90
N VAL A 52 4.46 -23.51 6.99
CA VAL A 52 5.45 -24.24 6.20
C VAL A 52 4.70 -25.21 5.30
N PHE A 53 4.98 -25.17 4.01
CA PHE A 53 4.30 -25.99 3.02
C PHE A 53 5.27 -26.50 1.96
N TRP A 54 4.92 -27.61 1.33
CA TRP A 54 5.61 -28.14 0.17
C TRP A 54 4.95 -27.59 -1.09
N SER A 55 5.64 -26.74 -1.85
CA SER A 55 5.10 -26.21 -3.10
C SER A 55 5.21 -27.27 -4.20
N THR A 56 4.07 -27.76 -4.69
CA THR A 56 4.03 -28.68 -5.84
C THR A 56 4.46 -27.99 -7.13
N ALA A 57 4.14 -26.71 -7.31
CA ALA A 57 4.49 -25.91 -8.48
C ALA A 57 6.00 -25.73 -8.66
N TYR A 58 6.75 -25.61 -7.56
CA TYR A 58 8.19 -25.36 -7.57
C TYR A 58 9.03 -26.52 -7.03
N SER A 59 8.38 -27.56 -6.50
CA SER A 59 9.02 -28.73 -5.87
C SER A 59 10.03 -28.33 -4.78
N ASP A 60 9.64 -27.36 -3.94
CA ASP A 60 10.46 -26.81 -2.86
C ASP A 60 9.68 -26.67 -1.54
N LEU A 61 10.42 -26.56 -0.44
CA LEU A 61 9.87 -26.23 0.87
C LEU A 61 9.79 -24.70 0.99
N ARG A 62 8.63 -24.17 1.40
CA ARG A 62 8.42 -22.72 1.59
C ARG A 62 7.93 -22.41 2.99
N THR A 63 8.30 -21.21 3.45
CA THR A 63 7.80 -20.62 4.69
C THR A 63 7.10 -19.31 4.36
N GLU A 64 5.86 -19.18 4.79
CA GLU A 64 5.07 -17.95 4.68
C GLU A 64 4.84 -17.36 6.07
N ASN A 65 4.99 -16.04 6.16
CA ASN A 65 4.62 -15.27 7.33
C ASN A 65 3.50 -14.32 6.90
N VAL A 66 2.31 -14.51 7.47
CA VAL A 66 1.09 -13.78 7.09
C VAL A 66 0.60 -12.99 8.28
N VAL A 67 0.35 -11.70 8.06
CA VAL A 67 -0.34 -10.84 9.03
C VAL A 67 -1.79 -10.72 8.60
N THR A 68 -2.69 -11.29 9.39
CA THR A 68 -4.14 -11.16 9.19
C THR A 68 -4.65 -10.04 10.08
N TYR A 69 -5.29 -9.04 9.47
CA TYR A 69 -5.82 -7.86 10.14
C TYR A 69 -7.27 -7.61 9.70
N GLU A 70 -8.15 -7.40 10.68
CA GLU A 70 -9.50 -6.89 10.47
C GLU A 70 -9.62 -5.50 11.13
N PRO A 71 -10.19 -4.49 10.44
CA PRO A 71 -10.35 -3.16 11.00
C PRO A 71 -11.00 -3.13 12.39
N ASN A 72 -10.36 -2.44 13.33
CA ASN A 72 -10.80 -2.36 14.72
C ASN A 72 -10.21 -1.11 15.40
N ALA A 73 -10.63 -0.84 16.65
CA ALA A 73 -10.26 0.36 17.38
C ALA A 73 -8.84 0.33 18.01
N ASP A 74 -8.23 -0.86 18.14
CA ASP A 74 -6.98 -1.06 18.90
C ASP A 74 -5.74 -1.18 17.99
N VAL A 75 -5.94 -1.41 16.70
CA VAL A 75 -4.86 -1.57 15.71
C VAL A 75 -5.19 -0.76 14.47
N THR A 76 -4.26 0.10 14.05
CA THR A 76 -4.37 0.91 12.84
C THR A 76 -3.16 0.65 11.92
N PRO A 77 -3.36 0.42 10.61
CA PRO A 77 -2.28 0.34 9.63
C PRO A 77 -1.62 1.70 9.44
N ILE A 78 -0.28 1.73 9.43
CA ILE A 78 0.51 2.94 9.18
C ILE A 78 1.48 2.67 8.03
N VAL A 79 1.50 3.57 7.05
CA VAL A 79 2.52 3.58 5.99
C VAL A 79 3.59 4.60 6.37
N THR A 80 4.87 4.21 6.31
CA THR A 80 6.00 5.08 6.70
C THR A 80 7.15 4.95 5.70
N PHE A 81 7.95 6.01 5.55
CA PHE A 81 9.01 6.15 4.55
C PHE A 81 10.33 6.66 5.14
N GLY A 82 10.51 6.61 6.46
CA GLY A 82 11.67 7.19 7.16
C GLY A 82 11.64 8.71 7.20
N ASP A 83 12.79 9.34 7.49
CA ASP A 83 12.88 10.81 7.66
C ASP A 83 12.66 11.59 6.35
N SER A 84 12.89 10.95 5.21
CA SER A 84 12.66 11.53 3.88
C SER A 84 12.52 10.43 2.85
N LEU A 85 11.96 10.74 1.68
CA LEU A 85 11.69 9.80 0.59
C LEU A 85 12.96 9.19 -0.03
N THR A 86 14.12 9.81 0.19
CA THR A 86 15.42 9.24 -0.24
C THR A 86 16.08 8.37 0.83
N THR A 87 15.47 8.26 2.02
CA THR A 87 15.96 7.43 3.11
C THR A 87 15.61 5.96 2.86
N ARG A 88 16.57 5.06 3.09
CA ARG A 88 16.35 3.61 3.07
C ARG A 88 16.31 3.11 4.51
N THR A 89 15.13 2.69 4.94
CA THR A 89 14.89 2.25 6.32
C THR A 89 14.50 0.78 6.32
N THR A 90 15.07 -0.01 7.25
CA THR A 90 14.61 -1.39 7.46
C THR A 90 13.28 -1.42 8.20
N VAL A 91 12.46 -2.45 8.01
CA VAL A 91 11.18 -2.60 8.73
C VAL A 91 11.37 -2.50 10.25
N THR A 92 12.42 -3.10 10.80
CA THR A 92 12.75 -3.00 12.23
C THR A 92 13.09 -1.58 12.68
N SER A 93 13.79 -0.80 11.85
CA SER A 93 14.13 0.59 12.19
C SER A 93 12.90 1.49 12.10
N ALA A 94 12.03 1.28 11.11
CA ALA A 94 10.75 1.96 11.00
C ALA A 94 9.85 1.66 12.21
N ALA A 95 9.79 0.39 12.64
CA ALA A 95 9.07 -0.01 13.84
C ALA A 95 9.58 0.73 15.09
N ARG A 96 10.91 0.75 15.31
CA ARG A 96 11.52 1.47 16.43
C ARG A 96 11.26 2.98 16.39
N ALA A 97 11.24 3.58 15.20
CA ALA A 97 10.92 4.99 15.03
C ALA A 97 9.48 5.28 15.46
N LEU A 98 8.51 4.45 15.04
CA LEU A 98 7.12 4.55 15.50
C LEU A 98 7.00 4.31 17.01
N GLU A 99 7.71 3.32 17.56
CA GLU A 99 7.73 3.05 19.00
C GLU A 99 8.27 4.23 19.81
N SER A 100 9.27 4.94 19.29
CA SER A 100 9.81 6.16 19.91
C SER A 100 8.80 7.33 19.92
N GLN A 101 7.79 7.29 19.06
CA GLN A 101 6.69 8.26 19.00
C GLN A 101 5.50 7.84 19.89
N GLY A 102 5.60 6.73 20.62
CA GLY A 102 4.58 6.24 21.54
C GLY A 102 3.64 5.18 20.96
N TYR A 103 3.86 4.73 19.72
CA TYR A 103 3.12 3.60 19.16
C TYR A 103 3.58 2.27 19.76
N ARG A 104 2.70 1.27 19.79
CA ARG A 104 3.08 -0.14 19.97
C ARG A 104 2.97 -0.85 18.64
N VAL A 105 4.10 -1.11 17.99
CA VAL A 105 4.11 -1.82 16.70
C VAL A 105 3.91 -3.31 16.96
N VAL A 106 2.86 -3.88 16.36
CA VAL A 106 2.49 -5.29 16.54
C VAL A 106 2.95 -6.17 15.37
N ALA A 107 3.09 -5.60 14.19
CA ALA A 107 3.60 -6.25 12.98
C ALA A 107 4.10 -5.19 11.98
N GLY A 108 4.92 -5.62 11.02
CA GLY A 108 5.38 -4.76 9.92
C GLY A 108 5.87 -5.60 8.74
N ILE A 109 5.66 -5.08 7.53
CA ILE A 109 6.12 -5.66 6.27
C ILE A 109 6.81 -4.58 5.43
N ASN A 110 7.68 -4.96 4.49
CA ASN A 110 8.19 -4.00 3.52
C ASN A 110 7.06 -3.52 2.58
N GLY A 111 7.19 -2.30 2.09
CA GLY A 111 6.25 -1.69 1.15
C GLY A 111 6.63 -1.90 -0.31
N ASP A 112 6.31 -0.87 -1.12
CA ASP A 112 6.47 -0.83 -2.57
C ASP A 112 7.94 -0.79 -3.03
N PHE A 113 8.14 -0.92 -4.34
CA PHE A 113 9.43 -0.75 -4.98
C PHE A 113 9.99 0.66 -4.77
N PHE A 114 11.30 0.70 -4.59
CA PHE A 114 12.08 1.93 -4.54
C PHE A 114 13.39 1.72 -5.29
N ASN A 115 14.01 2.81 -5.75
CA ASN A 115 15.32 2.75 -6.34
C ASN A 115 16.36 2.51 -5.23
N THR A 116 16.98 1.33 -5.24
CA THR A 116 17.92 0.93 -4.19
C THR A 116 19.19 1.78 -4.15
N SER A 117 19.51 2.54 -5.20
CA SER A 117 20.68 3.43 -5.24
C SER A 117 20.44 4.74 -4.49
N ASN A 118 19.21 5.26 -4.47
CA ASN A 118 18.91 6.59 -3.92
C ASN A 118 17.67 6.65 -2.99
N GLY A 119 16.99 5.53 -2.74
CA GLY A 119 15.84 5.41 -1.86
C GLY A 119 14.49 5.82 -2.47
N LEU A 120 14.46 6.46 -3.64
CA LEU A 120 13.23 7.06 -4.15
C LEU A 120 12.13 6.04 -4.45
N PRO A 121 10.88 6.25 -3.98
CA PRO A 121 9.75 5.38 -4.31
C PRO A 121 9.46 5.35 -5.81
N ILE A 122 9.22 4.15 -6.33
CA ILE A 122 8.81 3.97 -7.72
C ILE A 122 7.32 4.22 -7.88
N GLY A 123 6.46 3.78 -6.98
CA GLY A 123 5.03 4.04 -7.05
C GLY A 123 4.60 5.37 -6.40
N ILE A 124 3.28 5.46 -6.23
CA ILE A 124 2.63 6.52 -5.47
C ILE A 124 2.78 6.25 -3.97
N LEU A 125 3.02 7.30 -3.19
CA LEU A 125 2.96 7.25 -1.73
C LEU A 125 2.06 8.37 -1.24
N VAL A 126 1.06 8.00 -0.45
CA VAL A 126 0.15 8.92 0.22
C VAL A 126 0.12 8.56 1.70
N SER A 127 0.26 9.54 2.57
CA SER A 127 0.10 9.38 4.01
C SER A 127 -0.66 10.56 4.57
N GLU A 128 -1.58 10.33 5.51
CA GLU A 128 -2.36 11.39 6.17
C GLU A 128 -3.08 12.35 5.20
N GLY A 129 -3.45 11.84 4.01
CA GLY A 129 -4.11 12.62 2.96
C GLY A 129 -3.16 13.44 2.08
N GLU A 130 -1.85 13.41 2.35
CA GLU A 130 -0.83 14.12 1.59
C GLU A 130 -0.17 13.22 0.54
N VAL A 131 -0.03 13.70 -0.69
CA VAL A 131 0.69 13.01 -1.76
C VAL A 131 2.19 13.28 -1.60
N LEU A 132 2.90 12.32 -1.03
CA LEU A 132 4.33 12.40 -0.75
C LEU A 132 5.18 12.06 -1.97
N SER A 133 4.77 11.07 -2.76
CA SER A 133 5.40 10.72 -4.04
C SER A 133 4.29 10.46 -5.04
N SER A 134 4.30 11.17 -6.17
CA SER A 134 3.27 10.99 -7.20
C SER A 134 3.63 9.86 -8.13
N ASP A 135 2.73 8.94 -8.44
CA ASP A 135 2.82 8.14 -9.66
C ASP A 135 1.41 7.73 -10.08
N GLY A 136 1.26 7.16 -11.26
CA GLY A 136 -0.03 6.77 -11.80
C GLY A 136 0.06 5.46 -12.56
N GLY A 137 -0.99 4.65 -12.44
CA GLY A 137 -1.15 3.49 -13.30
C GLY A 137 -0.42 2.22 -12.87
N TYR A 138 0.26 2.22 -11.73
CA TYR A 138 0.61 0.98 -11.00
C TYR A 138 -0.52 0.59 -10.03
N TYR A 139 -0.55 -0.67 -9.61
CA TYR A 139 -1.42 -1.06 -8.49
C TYR A 139 -0.86 -0.48 -7.19
N ALA A 140 -1.75 -0.02 -6.33
CA ALA A 140 -1.44 0.48 -5.00
C ALA A 140 -2.40 -0.13 -3.98
N MET A 141 -1.91 -0.24 -2.75
CA MET A 141 -2.70 -0.54 -1.56
C MET A 141 -2.62 0.68 -0.63
N GLY A 142 -3.75 1.01 -0.02
CA GLY A 142 -3.83 2.03 1.03
C GLY A 142 -4.84 1.63 2.08
N PHE A 143 -4.95 2.45 3.11
CA PHE A 143 -5.91 2.27 4.20
C PHE A 143 -6.69 3.56 4.39
N ARG A 144 -8.00 3.45 4.61
CA ARG A 144 -8.86 4.58 4.98
C ARG A 144 -8.68 4.89 6.47
N GLU A 145 -9.22 6.02 6.90
CA GLU A 145 -9.21 6.44 8.31
C GLU A 145 -9.86 5.40 9.25
N ASP A 146 -10.87 4.67 8.76
CA ASP A 146 -11.52 3.58 9.51
C ASP A 146 -10.70 2.27 9.56
N GLY A 147 -9.48 2.27 9.00
CA GLY A 147 -8.59 1.12 8.92
C GLY A 147 -8.90 0.14 7.79
N SER A 148 -9.97 0.35 7.01
CA SER A 148 -10.30 -0.53 5.87
C SER A 148 -9.30 -0.39 4.72
N ALA A 149 -8.93 -1.51 4.10
CA ALA A 149 -8.04 -1.49 2.95
C ALA A 149 -8.74 -0.98 1.69
N VAL A 150 -7.96 -0.34 0.82
CA VAL A 150 -8.30 -0.03 -0.56
C VAL A 150 -7.19 -0.54 -1.47
N ILE A 151 -7.55 -1.28 -2.50
CA ILE A 151 -6.61 -1.83 -3.49
C ILE A 151 -7.13 -1.45 -4.87
N GLY A 152 -6.27 -0.89 -5.70
CA GLY A 152 -6.66 -0.47 -7.03
C GLY A 152 -5.50 0.15 -7.80
N LYS A 153 -5.82 0.74 -8.94
CA LYS A 153 -4.86 1.43 -9.81
C LYS A 153 -5.16 2.92 -9.79
N PRO A 154 -4.53 3.72 -8.90
CA PRO A 154 -4.81 5.14 -8.81
C PRO A 154 -4.45 5.87 -10.11
N GLY A 155 -5.34 6.76 -10.52
CA GLY A 155 -5.08 7.78 -11.53
C GLY A 155 -4.88 9.12 -10.83
N LEU A 156 -3.73 9.74 -11.03
CA LEU A 156 -3.38 11.02 -10.42
C LEU A 156 -3.04 12.04 -11.52
N SER A 157 -3.62 13.23 -11.43
CA SER A 157 -3.29 14.37 -12.27
C SER A 157 -3.06 15.58 -11.37
N ILE A 158 -1.94 16.27 -11.58
CA ILE A 158 -1.52 17.40 -10.75
C ILE A 158 -1.28 18.58 -11.68
N SER A 159 -1.80 19.74 -11.30
CA SER A 159 -1.61 20.98 -12.05
C SER A 159 -1.35 22.15 -11.11
N ALA A 160 -0.58 23.12 -11.57
CA ALA A 160 -0.30 24.36 -10.88
C ALA A 160 -0.97 25.51 -11.64
N ASN A 161 -1.80 26.28 -10.95
CA ASN A 161 -2.24 27.59 -11.42
C ASN A 161 -1.16 28.61 -11.05
N LEU A 162 -0.62 29.32 -12.03
CA LEU A 162 0.50 30.26 -11.81
C LEU A 162 0.05 31.61 -11.25
N GLY A 163 -1.25 31.83 -11.02
CA GLY A 163 -1.77 33.04 -10.38
C GLY A 163 -1.82 34.26 -11.29
N TYR A 164 -1.62 34.09 -12.60
CA TYR A 164 -1.77 35.14 -13.59
C TYR A 164 -2.49 34.65 -14.84
N GLN A 165 -3.04 35.60 -15.59
CA GLN A 165 -3.77 35.34 -16.83
C GLN A 165 -2.91 35.66 -18.04
N GLY A 166 -3.05 34.87 -19.10
CA GLY A 166 -2.51 35.19 -20.42
C GLY A 166 -3.63 35.37 -21.44
N SER A 167 -3.41 36.23 -22.42
CA SER A 167 -4.31 36.40 -23.56
C SER A 167 -3.97 35.43 -24.68
N ASP A 168 -4.97 34.81 -25.31
CA ASP A 168 -4.79 34.16 -26.61
C ASP A 168 -4.64 35.18 -27.75
N SER A 169 -4.44 34.71 -28.98
CA SER A 169 -4.33 35.55 -30.18
C SER A 169 -5.61 36.35 -30.51
N SER A 170 -6.73 36.02 -29.85
CA SER A 170 -8.03 36.68 -30.00
C SER A 170 -8.29 37.72 -28.90
N GLY A 171 -7.36 37.88 -27.96
CA GLY A 171 -7.49 38.79 -26.81
C GLY A 171 -8.30 38.21 -25.65
N TYR A 172 -8.60 36.90 -25.64
CA TYR A 172 -9.30 36.25 -24.55
C TYR A 172 -8.33 35.87 -23.43
N PHE A 173 -8.62 36.30 -22.20
CA PHE A 173 -7.78 36.04 -21.04
C PHE A 173 -8.21 34.76 -20.31
N THR A 174 -7.23 33.91 -19.96
CA THR A 174 -7.45 32.70 -19.18
C THR A 174 -6.31 32.47 -18.19
N ASP A 175 -6.61 31.78 -17.09
CA ASP A 175 -5.62 31.39 -16.09
C ASP A 175 -4.57 30.49 -16.71
N ILE A 176 -3.31 30.77 -16.37
CA ILE A 176 -2.18 29.97 -16.83
C ILE A 176 -2.02 28.77 -15.90
N ILE A 177 -2.51 27.62 -16.38
CA ILE A 177 -2.38 26.32 -15.71
C ILE A 177 -1.26 25.51 -16.38
N ARG A 178 -0.43 24.84 -15.56
CA ARG A 178 0.62 23.94 -16.02
C ARG A 178 0.50 22.57 -15.37
N THR A 179 0.69 21.52 -16.15
CA THR A 179 0.80 20.16 -15.61
C THR A 179 2.09 20.01 -14.83
N VAL A 180 1.98 19.41 -13.64
CA VAL A 180 3.13 18.97 -12.84
C VAL A 180 3.43 17.52 -13.22
N ALA A 181 4.64 17.28 -13.71
CA ALA A 181 5.11 15.98 -14.16
C ALA A 181 5.33 14.99 -13.01
N GLY A 182 5.67 15.48 -11.82
CA GLY A 182 5.75 14.66 -10.63
C GLY A 182 6.01 15.46 -9.36
N ILE A 183 5.61 14.87 -8.23
CA ILE A 183 5.91 15.29 -6.87
C ILE A 183 6.99 14.37 -6.34
N ASN A 184 8.11 14.94 -5.89
CA ASN A 184 9.20 14.22 -5.24
C ASN A 184 9.74 13.02 -6.05
N LYS A 185 9.77 13.16 -7.37
CA LYS A 185 10.35 12.17 -8.30
C LYS A 185 11.70 12.61 -8.81
N ALA A 186 12.50 11.64 -9.25
CA ALA A 186 13.68 11.93 -10.05
C ALA A 186 13.26 12.61 -11.36
N ARG A 187 13.96 13.69 -11.74
CA ARG A 187 13.80 14.29 -13.06
C ARG A 187 14.26 13.32 -14.14
N VAL A 188 13.51 13.25 -15.23
CA VAL A 188 13.88 12.50 -16.44
C VAL A 188 14.11 13.44 -17.61
N SER A 189 14.83 12.98 -18.63
CA SER A 189 15.28 13.78 -19.77
C SER A 189 14.16 14.33 -20.65
N THR A 190 12.92 13.81 -20.53
CA THR A 190 11.74 14.35 -21.23
C THR A 190 11.33 15.73 -20.73
N GLY A 191 11.91 16.21 -19.63
CA GLY A 191 11.60 17.51 -19.04
C GLY A 191 10.25 17.54 -18.31
N GLY A 192 9.81 18.73 -17.94
CA GLY A 192 8.56 18.98 -17.21
C GLY A 192 8.76 19.79 -15.93
N ILE A 193 7.63 20.16 -15.32
CA ILE A 193 7.60 20.85 -14.02
C ILE A 193 7.53 19.80 -12.93
N TYR A 194 8.47 19.81 -11.99
CA TYR A 194 8.49 18.92 -10.84
C TYR A 194 8.26 19.74 -9.58
N LEU A 195 7.44 19.23 -8.68
CA LEU A 195 7.25 19.78 -7.35
C LEU A 195 8.11 18.99 -6.36
N TYR A 196 8.99 19.69 -5.65
CA TYR A 196 9.76 19.11 -4.55
C TYR A 196 9.27 19.69 -3.23
N THR A 197 8.92 18.82 -2.29
CA THR A 197 8.58 19.18 -0.90
C THR A 197 9.77 18.91 0.01
N TYR A 198 9.66 19.32 1.28
CA TYR A 198 10.72 19.06 2.27
C TYR A 198 10.89 17.57 2.61
N ASP A 199 9.91 16.74 2.28
CA ASP A 199 9.97 15.28 2.44
C ASP A 199 10.87 14.59 1.42
N PHE A 200 11.25 15.27 0.32
CA PHE A 200 12.04 14.64 -0.73
C PHE A 200 13.40 14.15 -0.22
N ASN A 201 14.15 15.03 0.43
CA ASN A 201 15.42 14.70 1.08
C ASN A 201 15.74 15.66 2.22
N ASN A 202 16.53 15.18 3.17
CA ASN A 202 16.99 15.96 4.33
C ASN A 202 17.83 17.20 4.00
N ARG A 203 18.31 17.34 2.75
CA ARG A 203 19.06 18.54 2.33
C ARG A 203 18.14 19.64 1.80
N HIS A 204 16.85 19.34 1.61
CA HIS A 204 15.86 20.22 1.00
C HIS A 204 16.31 20.77 -0.37
N THR A 205 16.94 19.91 -1.18
CA THR A 205 17.35 20.23 -2.55
C THR A 205 16.60 19.37 -3.56
N THR A 206 16.68 19.70 -4.85
CA THR A 206 16.14 18.88 -5.95
C THR A 206 16.88 17.56 -6.16
N GLY A 207 17.99 17.34 -5.44
CA GLY A 207 18.87 16.18 -5.63
C GLY A 207 19.69 16.21 -6.92
N ASN A 208 19.60 17.29 -7.71
CA ASN A 208 20.38 17.46 -8.93
C ASN A 208 21.85 17.75 -8.61
N THR A 209 22.75 17.12 -9.36
CA THR A 209 24.21 17.33 -9.28
C THR A 209 24.76 18.10 -10.48
N GLU A 210 23.93 18.42 -11.48
CA GLU A 210 24.32 19.20 -12.66
C GLU A 210 24.22 20.71 -12.38
N ALA A 211 25.25 21.45 -12.76
CA ALA A 211 25.29 22.90 -12.60
C ALA A 211 24.30 23.58 -13.58
N GLY A 212 23.40 24.42 -13.06
CA GLY A 212 22.62 25.38 -13.86
C GLY A 212 21.18 25.01 -14.22
N VAL A 213 20.55 24.03 -13.55
CA VAL A 213 19.18 23.56 -13.91
C VAL A 213 18.12 23.80 -12.82
N ASP A 214 18.50 24.37 -11.67
CA ASP A 214 17.55 24.66 -10.59
C ASP A 214 17.25 26.15 -10.47
N VAL A 215 15.97 26.51 -10.59
CA VAL A 215 15.41 27.71 -9.97
C VAL A 215 14.67 27.19 -8.74
N LEU A 216 15.21 27.45 -7.54
CA LEU A 216 14.54 27.22 -6.26
C LEU A 216 13.52 28.34 -6.01
#